data_AF-A0A7R9Y7A0-F1
#
_entry.id   AF-A0A7R9Y7A0-F1
#
_cell.length_a   1.000
_cell.length_b   1.000
_cell.length_c   1.000
_cell.angle_alpha   90.00
_cell.angle_beta   90.00
_cell.angle_gamma   90.00
#
_symmetry.space_group_name_H-M   'P 1'
#
loop_
_entity.id
_entity.type
_entity.pdbx_description
1 polymer ?
#
loop_
_entity_poly.entity_id
_entity_poly.type
_entity_poly.pdbx_seq_one_letter_code
_entity_poly.pdbx_strand_id
1 'polypeptide(L)'
;GNDGGFAPQATMADGSAGSPDHAILLWALENVELGDGDDFLLAVCEKSPALALRLMEVRSTYAGEFDWQLMQELTRERAAKGNKAVMKKHLQASGSFGETGEGGGGSVTA
;
A
#
# COMPACT_ATOMS: atom_id res chain seq x y z
N GLY A 1 20.03 3.37 38.53
CA GLY A 1 18.85 2.82 37.85
C GLY A 1 18.53 3.76 36.73
N ASN A 2 18.57 3.27 35.50
CA ASN A 2 18.27 4.01 34.27
C ASN A 2 16.80 3.72 33.94
N ASP A 3 15.93 4.64 34.31
CA ASP A 3 14.48 4.48 34.33
C ASP A 3 13.80 4.73 32.98
N GLY A 4 14.55 4.72 31.86
CA GLY A 4 14.04 4.39 30.52
C GLY A 4 12.73 5.08 30.11
N GLY A 5 12.45 6.23 30.72
CA GLY A 5 11.16 6.88 30.64
C GLY A 5 11.05 7.50 29.27
N PHE A 6 10.19 6.92 28.43
CA PHE A 6 9.61 7.60 27.29
C PHE A 6 9.32 9.04 27.73
N ALA A 7 10.09 9.99 27.21
CA ALA A 7 9.81 11.40 27.43
C ALA A 7 8.36 11.62 26.99
N PRO A 8 7.50 12.24 27.82
CA PRO A 8 6.14 12.54 27.43
C PRO A 8 6.21 13.32 26.12
N GLN A 9 5.59 12.80 25.06
CA GLN A 9 5.49 13.49 23.77
C GLN A 9 5.14 14.95 24.04
N ALA A 10 6.06 15.86 23.74
CA ALA A 10 5.82 17.29 23.82
C ALA A 10 4.79 17.64 22.74
N THR A 11 3.52 17.51 23.10
CA THR A 11 2.42 17.95 22.26
C THR A 11 2.49 19.47 22.21
N MET A 12 2.64 20.01 21.00
CA MET A 12 2.59 21.45 20.75
C MET A 12 1.19 21.96 21.13
N ALA A 13 1.05 23.27 21.36
CA ALA A 13 -0.22 23.86 21.79
C ALA A 13 -1.39 23.62 20.81
N ASP A 14 -1.11 23.20 19.58
CA ASP A 14 -2.05 22.86 18.52
C ASP A 14 -2.43 21.36 18.46
N GLY A 15 -1.92 20.54 19.38
CA GLY A 15 -2.18 19.09 19.37
C GLY A 15 -1.27 18.29 18.44
N SER A 16 -0.35 18.93 17.71
CA SER A 16 0.62 18.23 16.88
C SER A 16 1.75 17.64 17.73
N ALA A 17 2.24 16.47 17.32
CA ALA A 17 3.48 15.92 17.86
C ALA A 17 4.63 16.80 17.35
N GLY A 18 5.09 17.75 18.17
CA GLY A 18 6.19 18.66 17.83
C GLY A 18 7.55 17.97 17.91
N SER A 19 7.72 16.84 17.22
CA SER A 19 9.04 16.22 17.13
C SER A 19 9.84 16.92 16.02
N PRO A 20 11.11 17.28 16.26
CA PRO A 20 11.99 17.75 15.19
C PRO A 20 12.11 16.73 14.04
N ASP A 21 11.88 15.45 14.34
CA ASP A 21 11.84 14.36 13.38
C ASP A 21 10.65 14.43 12.40
N HIS A 22 9.53 15.07 12.77
CA HIS A 22 8.38 15.20 11.89
C HIS A 22 8.71 16.03 10.64
N ALA A 23 9.41 17.16 10.81
CA ALA A 23 9.83 17.99 9.68
C ALA A 23 10.84 17.26 8.77
N ILE A 24 11.71 16.44 9.35
CA ILE A 24 12.68 15.62 8.60
C ILE A 24 11.96 14.53 7.82
N LEU A 25 10.96 13.88 8.42
CA LEU A 25 10.15 12.87 7.76
C LEU A 25 9.34 13.45 6.60
N LEU A 26 8.70 14.61 6.79
CA LEU A 26 7.99 15.32 5.73
C LEU A 26 8.92 15.67 4.58
N TRP A 27 10.09 16.25 4.89
CA TRP A 27 11.10 16.54 3.87
C TRP A 27 11.48 15.27 3.09
N ALA A 28 11.69 14.15 3.78
CA ALA A 28 12.10 12.91 3.13
C ALA A 28 11.00 12.37 2.19
N LEU A 29 9.73 12.44 2.60
CA LEU A 29 8.60 12.01 1.78
C LEU A 29 8.40 12.88 0.53
N GLU A 30 8.78 14.16 0.58
CA GLU A 30 8.66 15.09 -0.55
C GLU A 30 9.85 15.05 -1.52
N ASN A 31 11.04 14.68 -1.03
CA ASN A 31 12.29 14.87 -1.78
C ASN A 31 13.02 13.56 -2.12
N VAL A 32 12.62 12.44 -1.51
CA VAL A 32 13.22 11.13 -1.77
C VAL A 32 12.21 10.29 -2.53
N GLU A 33 12.63 9.73 -3.67
CA GLU A 33 11.76 8.88 -4.47
C GLU A 33 11.34 7.64 -3.68
N LEU A 34 10.03 7.37 -3.65
CA LEU A 34 9.48 6.15 -3.07
C LEU A 34 9.71 5.00 -4.05
N GLY A 35 10.90 4.41 -3.97
CA GLY A 35 11.31 3.23 -4.71
C GLY A 35 11.89 2.19 -3.77
N ASP A 36 13.22 2.17 -3.67
CA ASP A 36 13.92 1.31 -2.71
C ASP A 36 13.79 1.91 -1.29
N GLY A 37 13.28 1.09 -0.37
CA GLY A 37 13.11 1.49 1.03
C GLY A 37 14.43 1.68 1.78
N ASP A 38 15.51 1.04 1.35
CA ASP A 38 16.81 1.21 2.00
C ASP A 38 17.48 2.52 1.56
N ASP A 39 17.35 2.93 0.29
CA ASP A 39 17.79 4.24 -0.20
C ASP A 39 17.05 5.38 0.53
N PHE A 40 15.74 5.20 0.77
CA PHE A 40 14.96 6.13 1.59
C PHE A 40 15.52 6.26 3.01
N LEU A 41 15.86 5.14 3.66
CA LEU A 41 16.41 5.15 5.01
C LEU A 41 17.82 5.74 5.07
N LEU A 42 18.64 5.56 4.04
CA LEU A 42 19.95 6.21 3.93
C LEU A 42 19.78 7.73 3.89
N ALA A 43 18.88 8.25 3.05
CA ALA A 43 18.61 9.69 2.97
C ALA A 43 18.05 10.27 4.28
N VAL A 44 17.20 9.52 5.00
CA VAL A 44 16.73 9.92 6.34
C VAL A 44 17.88 9.87 7.35
N CYS A 45 18.75 8.87 7.29
CA CYS A 45 19.88 8.71 8.21
C CYS A 45 20.88 9.86 8.09
N GLU A 46 21.13 10.38 6.88
CA GLU A 46 21.98 11.56 6.68
C GLU A 46 21.47 12.81 7.41
N LYS A 47 20.16 12.93 7.63
CA LYS A 47 19.54 14.06 8.33
C LYS A 47 19.30 13.81 9.81
N SER A 48 18.81 12.62 10.16
CA SER A 48 18.55 12.20 11.53
C SER A 48 18.81 10.69 11.66
N PRO A 49 20.01 10.31 12.14
CA PRO A 49 20.32 8.91 12.42
C PRO A 49 19.36 8.29 13.47
N ALA A 50 18.91 9.09 14.44
CA ALA A 50 17.98 8.65 15.47
C ALA A 50 16.60 8.27 14.88
N LEU A 51 16.08 9.09 13.96
CA LEU A 51 14.85 8.79 13.24
C LEU A 51 15.00 7.55 12.36
N ALA A 52 16.11 7.43 11.63
CA ALA A 52 16.37 6.27 10.78
C ALA A 52 16.41 4.97 11.59
N LEU A 53 17.09 4.94 12.74
CA LEU A 53 17.10 3.79 13.64
C LEU A 53 15.69 3.45 14.14
N ARG A 54 14.89 4.46 14.49
CA ARG A 54 13.51 4.25 14.93
C ARG A 54 12.64 3.66 13.82
N LEU A 55 12.80 4.13 12.58
CA LEU A 55 12.11 3.56 11.42
C LEU A 55 12.54 2.12 11.14
N MET A 56 13.84 1.81 11.28
CA MET A 56 14.36 0.45 11.13
C MET A 56 13.80 -0.52 12.19
N GLU A 57 13.67 -0.07 13.42
CA GLU A 57 13.05 -0.84 14.51
C GLU A 57 11.55 -1.08 14.22
N VAL A 58 10.82 -0.02 13.89
CA VAL A 58 9.37 -0.10 13.61
C VAL A 58 9.10 -1.01 12.41
N ARG A 59 9.85 -0.92 11.32
CA ARG A 59 9.65 -1.81 10.15
C ARG A 59 9.94 -3.27 10.48
N SER A 60 10.94 -3.54 11.33
CA SER A 60 11.25 -4.90 11.77
C SER A 60 10.14 -5.47 12.66
N THR A 61 9.65 -4.70 13.61
CA THR A 61 8.54 -5.12 14.50
C THR A 61 7.27 -5.34 13.68
N TYR A 62 6.92 -4.39 12.81
CA TYR A 62 5.74 -4.49 11.97
C TYR A 62 5.78 -5.72 11.05
N ALA A 63 6.94 -6.02 10.45
CA ALA A 63 7.08 -7.22 9.63
C ALA A 63 6.84 -8.52 10.42
N GLY A 64 7.15 -8.54 11.73
CA GLY A 64 6.86 -9.67 12.61
C GLY A 64 5.39 -9.78 13.03
N GLU A 65 4.70 -8.65 13.19
CA GLU A 65 3.29 -8.59 13.62
C GLU A 65 2.30 -8.61 12.45
N PHE A 66 2.77 -8.33 11.23
CA PHE A 66 1.91 -8.23 10.06
C PHE A 66 1.28 -9.58 9.70
N ASP A 67 -0.03 -9.56 9.44
CA ASP A 67 -0.76 -10.76 9.03
C ASP A 67 -0.52 -11.08 7.55
N TRP A 68 0.58 -11.81 7.31
CA TRP A 68 0.97 -12.27 5.99
C TRP A 68 -0.04 -13.24 5.36
N GLN A 69 -0.79 -13.99 6.18
CA GLN A 69 -1.78 -14.95 5.69
C GLN A 69 -3.00 -14.22 5.14
N LEU A 70 -3.51 -13.25 5.89
CA LEU A 70 -4.61 -12.40 5.44
C LEU A 70 -4.22 -11.61 4.20
N MET A 71 -3.00 -11.07 4.13
CA MET A 71 -2.50 -10.38 2.93
C MET A 71 -2.52 -11.30 1.70
N GLN A 72 -2.09 -12.56 1.85
CA GLN A 72 -2.12 -13.53 0.76
C GLN A 72 -3.56 -13.87 0.35
N GLU A 73 -4.46 -14.07 1.31
CA GLU A 73 -5.88 -14.36 1.04
C GLU A 73 -6.55 -13.23 0.26
N LEU A 74 -6.42 -11.99 0.76
CA LEU A 74 -6.98 -10.79 0.13
C LEU A 74 -6.42 -10.57 -1.28
N THR A 75 -5.13 -10.85 -1.49
CA THR A 75 -4.50 -10.73 -2.80
C THR A 75 -5.09 -11.72 -3.81
N ARG A 76 -5.28 -12.99 -3.40
CA ARG A 76 -5.90 -14.02 -4.25
C ARG A 76 -7.35 -13.67 -4.57
N GLU A 77 -8.11 -13.24 -3.56
CA GLU A 77 -9.50 -12.83 -3.73
C GLU A 77 -9.60 -11.64 -4.70
N ARG A 78 -8.75 -10.62 -4.53
CA ARG A 78 -8.72 -9.43 -5.39
C ARG A 78 -8.35 -9.78 -6.83
N ALA A 79 -7.39 -10.68 -7.05
CA ALA A 79 -7.04 -11.16 -8.38
C ALA A 79 -8.22 -11.88 -9.06
N ALA A 80 -8.89 -12.79 -8.36
CA ALA A 80 -10.05 -13.51 -8.88
C ALA A 80 -11.22 -12.57 -9.23
N LYS A 81 -11.52 -11.59 -8.35
CA LYS A 81 -12.54 -10.56 -8.60
C LYS A 81 -12.15 -9.67 -9.78
N GLY A 82 -10.89 -9.25 -9.86
CA GLY A 82 -10.35 -8.45 -10.96
C GLY A 82 -10.51 -9.14 -12.30
N ASN A 83 -10.11 -10.42 -12.41
CA ASN A 83 -10.23 -11.21 -13.63
C ASN A 83 -11.69 -11.32 -14.09
N LYS A 84 -12.63 -11.60 -13.16
CA LYS A 84 -14.07 -11.64 -13.47
C LYS A 84 -14.57 -10.29 -13.99
N ALA A 85 -14.16 -9.19 -13.38
CA ALA A 85 -14.56 -7.85 -13.78
C ALA A 85 -14.02 -7.49 -15.17
N VAL A 86 -12.76 -7.85 -15.48
CA VAL A 86 -12.16 -7.64 -16.80
C VAL A 86 -12.93 -8.44 -17.86
N MET A 87 -13.19 -9.72 -17.62
CA MET A 87 -13.95 -10.55 -18.57
C MET A 87 -15.38 -10.04 -18.77
N LYS A 88 -16.06 -9.60 -17.70
CA LYS A 88 -17.38 -8.99 -17.80
C LYS A 88 -17.36 -7.73 -18.69
N LYS A 89 -16.37 -6.85 -18.49
CA LYS A 89 -16.21 -5.64 -19.31
C LYS A 89 -15.91 -5.99 -20.77
N HIS A 90 -15.04 -6.99 -21.01
CA HIS A 90 -14.74 -7.45 -22.35
C HIS A 90 -15.99 -7.99 -23.06
N LEU A 91 -16.77 -8.84 -22.40
CA LEU A 91 -18.02 -9.38 -22.95
C LEU A 91 -19.09 -8.31 -23.19
N GLN A 92 -19.16 -7.28 -22.35
CA GLN A 92 -20.06 -6.14 -22.60
C GLN A 92 -19.60 -5.32 -23.82
N ALA A 93 -18.29 -5.13 -23.98
CA ALA A 93 -17.74 -4.41 -25.13
C ALA A 93 -17.88 -5.21 -26.44
N SER A 94 -17.68 -6.53 -26.41
CA SER A 94 -17.82 -7.39 -27.60
C SER A 94 -19.27 -7.76 -27.91
N GLY A 95 -20.12 -7.91 -26.89
CA GLY A 95 -21.56 -8.15 -27.02
C GLY A 95 -22.35 -6.94 -27.54
N SER A 96 -21.78 -5.72 -27.40
CA SER A 96 -22.30 -4.49 -28.02
C SER A 96 -22.21 -4.49 -29.56
N PHE A 97 -21.62 -5.51 -30.19
CA PHE A 97 -21.51 -5.64 -31.65
C PHE A 97 -22.44 -6.72 -32.25
N GLY A 98 -23.32 -7.32 -31.43
CA GLY A 98 -24.16 -8.46 -31.84
C GLY A 98 -25.66 -8.19 -31.96
N GLU A 99 -26.11 -6.94 -31.85
CA GLU A 99 -27.54 -6.58 -31.97
C GLU A 99 -27.82 -5.84 -33.28
N THR A 100 -27.53 -6.52 -34.40
CA THR A 100 -28.16 -6.24 -35.69
C THR A 100 -28.30 -7.55 -36.46
N GLY A 101 -29.54 -8.01 -36.64
CA GLY A 101 -29.89 -8.96 -37.69
C GLY A 101 -30.64 -10.21 -37.22
N GLU A 102 -31.96 -10.15 -37.30
CA GLU A 102 -32.85 -11.29 -37.44
C GLU A 102 -32.34 -12.34 -38.46
N GLY A 103 -32.61 -13.61 -38.17
CA GLY A 103 -32.97 -14.59 -39.21
C GLY A 103 -32.09 -15.82 -39.31
N GLY A 104 -32.69 -16.99 -39.07
CA GLY A 104 -32.26 -18.25 -39.69
C GLY A 104 -32.06 -19.39 -38.71
N GLY A 105 -33.14 -20.13 -38.44
CA GLY A 105 -33.09 -21.40 -37.74
C GLY A 105 -32.23 -22.45 -38.46
N GLY A 106 -31.53 -23.25 -37.67
CA GLY A 106 -30.78 -24.41 -38.13
C GLY A 106 -30.78 -25.46 -37.02
N SER A 107 -31.82 -26.29 -37.01
CA SER A 107 -31.88 -27.54 -36.27
C SER A 107 -30.73 -28.44 -36.70
N VAL A 108 -29.92 -28.93 -35.76
CA VAL A 108 -29.05 -30.09 -35.99
C VAL A 108 -29.57 -31.22 -35.11
N THR A 109 -30.34 -32.10 -35.75
CA THR A 109 -30.66 -33.44 -35.29
C THR A 109 -29.55 -34.42 -35.71
N ALA A 110 -29.36 -35.43 -34.85
CA ALA A 110 -28.61 -36.68 -34.97
C ALA A 110 -27.24 -36.70 -34.26
#